data_AF-A0A8J6PHU2-F1
#
_entry.id   AF-A0A8J6PHU2-F1
#
_cell.length_a   1.000
_cell.length_b   1.000
_cell.length_c   1.000
_cell.angle_alpha   90.00
_cell.angle_beta   90.00
_cell.angle_gamma   90.00
#
_symmetry.space_group_name_H-M   'P 1'
#
loop_
_entity.id
_entity.type
_entity.pdbx_description
1 polymer ?
#
loop_
_entity_poly.entity_id
_entity_poly.type
_entity_poly.pdbx_seq_one_letter_code
_entity_poly.pdbx_strand_id
1 'polypeptide(L)'
;MLNKIVIFVLFLSSKCLAQSIDSETNKNIFLIGENHFIKEKYDEIKAFTFDQLKQLKKGEKASFYFELPYTLNFAFHKIKEQGDTTVFYEWFHHLYQSKNEPPSYFWIDYRDMILALIEYADKKEIELELMGIDTELEFRRTAFILSQFDSKVGTTIDSLLNLDFISNDRLTRNILNNHIDKLLEIPHEEIELAILRTLKKSLMIDCTICVDRDLFMLSNFMKSYDSTVPLHFISLGLDHIVSKHDFSNASSLFTTKYKMDTISYQSFYELMDKDFKEKTWRVGILALNHKLKYANISKPVDLKTLMDEMERIYIEEQLLDNDIYRANLSKNKALINLSKQLDYIIIYKTSHYK
;
A
#
# COMPACT_ATOMS: atom_id res chain seq x y z
N MET A 1 16.87 -51.20 5.61
CA MET A 1 15.57 -50.51 5.47
C MET A 1 15.43 -49.47 6.58
N LEU A 2 16.30 -48.45 6.58
CA LEU A 2 16.33 -47.33 7.53
C LEU A 2 17.26 -46.30 6.85
N ASN A 3 16.73 -45.20 6.30
CA ASN A 3 17.43 -43.96 5.88
C ASN A 3 16.58 -43.05 4.95
N LYS A 4 15.28 -42.88 5.20
CA LYS A 4 14.46 -41.91 4.43
C LYS A 4 13.50 -41.05 5.28
N ILE A 5 13.67 -40.99 6.60
CA ILE A 5 12.75 -40.25 7.50
C ILE A 5 13.50 -39.23 8.37
N VAL A 6 14.47 -38.49 7.80
CA VAL A 6 15.15 -37.41 8.53
C VAL A 6 15.08 -36.05 7.82
N ILE A 7 14.63 -35.99 6.57
CA ILE A 7 14.56 -34.71 5.83
C ILE A 7 13.17 -34.05 5.89
N PHE A 8 12.12 -34.75 6.36
CA PHE A 8 10.76 -34.20 6.41
C PHE A 8 10.40 -33.50 7.74
N VAL A 9 11.28 -33.53 8.74
CA VAL A 9 11.01 -32.98 10.09
C VAL A 9 11.61 -31.57 10.29
N LEU A 10 12.45 -31.09 9.37
CA LEU A 10 13.11 -29.78 9.49
C LEU A 10 12.35 -28.60 8.84
N PHE A 11 11.20 -28.83 8.21
CA PHE A 11 10.37 -27.76 7.62
C PHE A 11 9.09 -27.43 8.42
N LEU A 12 8.94 -27.98 9.63
CA LEU A 12 7.75 -27.78 10.48
C LEU A 12 7.99 -26.96 11.76
N SER A 13 9.21 -26.42 11.96
CA SER A 13 9.54 -25.65 13.18
C SER A 13 9.64 -24.13 12.99
N SER A 14 9.45 -23.59 11.79
CA SER A 14 9.12 -22.17 11.63
C SER A 14 7.62 -21.97 11.88
N LYS A 15 7.19 -22.27 13.11
CA LYS A 15 5.96 -21.70 13.66
C LYS A 15 6.21 -20.21 13.82
N CYS A 16 6.05 -19.47 12.73
CA CYS A 16 5.73 -18.06 12.77
C CYS A 16 4.32 -17.97 13.37
N LEU A 17 4.24 -18.12 14.70
CA LEU A 17 3.06 -17.77 15.46
C LEU A 17 2.99 -16.24 15.37
N ALA A 18 2.27 -15.76 14.36
CA ALA A 18 1.55 -14.50 14.53
C ALA A 18 0.81 -14.66 15.86
N GLN A 19 1.19 -13.89 16.87
CA GLN A 19 0.43 -13.85 18.11
C GLN A 19 -0.98 -13.45 17.70
N SER A 20 -1.94 -14.34 17.94
CA SER A 20 -3.34 -14.10 17.61
C SER A 20 -3.74 -12.78 18.24
N ILE A 21 -4.19 -11.86 17.38
CA ILE A 21 -4.94 -10.69 17.80
C ILE A 21 -6.07 -11.17 18.71
N ASP A 22 -6.16 -10.65 19.94
CA ASP A 22 -7.26 -10.99 20.85
C ASP A 22 -8.59 -10.67 20.17
N SER A 23 -9.47 -11.67 20.12
CA SER A 23 -10.81 -11.60 19.52
C SER A 23 -11.80 -10.72 20.30
N GLU A 24 -11.35 -9.95 21.30
CA GLU A 24 -12.22 -9.14 22.17
C GLU A 24 -12.51 -7.74 21.61
N THR A 25 -11.89 -7.33 20.50
CA THR A 25 -12.16 -6.03 19.89
C THR A 25 -13.08 -6.15 18.67
N ASN A 26 -14.16 -5.36 18.60
CA ASN A 26 -15.00 -5.15 17.41
C ASN A 26 -14.25 -4.47 16.23
N LYS A 27 -12.91 -4.55 16.21
CA LYS A 27 -12.07 -3.96 15.18
C LYS A 27 -12.11 -4.84 13.93
N ASN A 28 -12.65 -4.29 12.84
CA ASN A 28 -12.76 -4.96 11.55
C ASN A 28 -12.03 -4.22 10.43
N ILE A 29 -11.40 -3.09 10.73
CA ILE A 29 -10.57 -2.32 9.79
C ILE A 29 -9.11 -2.48 10.20
N PHE A 30 -8.29 -3.06 9.33
CA PHE A 30 -6.86 -3.24 9.53
C PHE A 30 -6.12 -2.23 8.67
N LEU A 31 -5.61 -1.17 9.31
CA LEU A 31 -4.80 -0.15 8.69
C LEU A 31 -3.33 -0.53 8.80
N ILE A 32 -2.78 -1.08 7.72
CA ILE A 32 -1.43 -1.63 7.64
C ILE A 32 -0.49 -0.58 7.08
N GLY A 33 0.40 -0.07 7.93
CA GLY A 33 1.42 0.91 7.61
C GLY A 33 2.76 0.26 7.38
N GLU A 34 3.39 0.57 6.26
CA GLU A 34 4.64 -0.07 5.86
C GLU A 34 5.74 0.93 5.53
N ASN A 35 6.98 0.61 5.89
CA ASN A 35 8.15 1.32 5.36
C ASN A 35 8.52 0.72 4.00
N HIS A 36 8.43 1.54 2.93
CA HIS A 36 8.48 1.10 1.53
C HIS A 36 9.61 0.11 1.19
N PHE A 37 10.75 0.18 1.85
CA PHE A 37 11.88 -0.69 1.59
C PHE A 37 12.07 -1.73 2.70
N ILE A 38 11.08 -2.61 2.93
CA ILE A 38 11.23 -3.86 3.72
C ILE A 38 10.85 -5.07 2.87
N LYS A 39 11.82 -5.94 2.55
CA LYS A 39 11.62 -7.02 1.57
C LYS A 39 10.50 -7.96 1.99
N GLU A 40 10.46 -8.27 3.27
CA GLU A 40 9.57 -9.26 3.86
C GLU A 40 8.14 -8.75 4.07
N LYS A 41 7.89 -7.45 3.89
CA LYS A 41 6.60 -6.83 4.25
C LYS A 41 5.42 -7.40 3.49
N TYR A 42 5.57 -7.74 2.21
CA TYR A 42 4.45 -8.24 1.41
C TYR A 42 4.11 -9.69 1.78
N ASP A 43 5.11 -10.46 2.23
CA ASP A 43 4.88 -11.77 2.84
C ASP A 43 4.18 -11.65 4.19
N GLU A 44 4.53 -10.65 5.00
CA GLU A 44 3.84 -10.36 6.27
C GLU A 44 2.40 -9.91 6.04
N ILE A 45 2.15 -9.01 5.08
CA ILE A 45 0.80 -8.58 4.72
C ILE A 45 -0.02 -9.79 4.27
N LYS A 46 0.51 -10.65 3.37
CA LYS A 46 -0.16 -11.89 2.97
C LYS A 46 -0.46 -12.79 4.16
N ALA A 47 0.54 -13.09 4.99
CA ALA A 47 0.40 -14.00 6.11
C ALA A 47 -0.66 -13.49 7.10
N PHE A 48 -0.60 -12.20 7.43
CA PHE A 48 -1.55 -11.52 8.30
C PHE A 48 -2.98 -11.57 7.71
N THR A 49 -3.14 -11.11 6.48
CA THR A 49 -4.45 -11.07 5.82
C THR A 49 -5.02 -12.46 5.64
N PHE A 50 -4.23 -13.45 5.19
CA PHE A 50 -4.71 -14.83 5.05
C PHE A 50 -5.17 -15.43 6.37
N ASP A 51 -4.47 -15.13 7.47
CA ASP A 51 -4.87 -15.60 8.78
C ASP A 51 -6.24 -15.02 9.20
N GLN A 52 -6.45 -13.72 8.99
CA GLN A 52 -7.75 -13.08 9.23
C GLN A 52 -8.84 -13.64 8.31
N LEU A 53 -8.55 -13.84 7.02
CA LEU A 53 -9.51 -14.39 6.05
C LEU A 53 -9.91 -15.84 6.35
N LYS A 54 -9.14 -16.62 7.15
CA LYS A 54 -9.54 -17.98 7.54
C LYS A 54 -10.88 -18.01 8.27
N GLN A 55 -11.20 -16.94 9.02
CA GLN A 55 -12.42 -16.83 9.81
C GLN A 55 -13.67 -16.59 8.96
N LEU A 56 -13.51 -16.16 7.70
CA LEU A 56 -14.61 -15.98 6.78
C LEU A 56 -15.13 -17.32 6.25
N LYS A 57 -16.45 -17.40 6.16
CA LYS A 57 -17.21 -18.47 5.53
C LYS A 57 -17.32 -18.23 4.03
N LYS A 58 -17.58 -19.32 3.29
CA LYS A 58 -17.89 -19.25 1.86
C LYS A 58 -18.98 -18.22 1.57
N GLY A 59 -18.74 -17.38 0.56
CA GLY A 59 -19.64 -16.32 0.13
C GLY A 59 -19.60 -15.05 0.98
N GLU A 60 -18.86 -15.01 2.09
CA GLU A 60 -18.59 -13.75 2.78
C GLU A 60 -17.59 -12.90 1.99
N LYS A 61 -17.65 -11.59 2.20
CA LYS A 61 -16.86 -10.60 1.49
C LYS A 61 -15.71 -10.07 2.35
N ALA A 62 -14.59 -9.70 1.72
CA ALA A 62 -13.56 -8.86 2.30
C ALA A 62 -13.18 -7.75 1.31
N SER A 63 -12.79 -6.60 1.82
CA SER A 63 -12.33 -5.48 0.98
C SER A 63 -10.87 -5.15 1.30
N PHE A 64 -10.06 -4.94 0.25
CA PHE A 64 -8.66 -4.57 0.35
C PHE A 64 -8.42 -3.27 -0.43
N TYR A 65 -7.94 -2.25 0.28
CA TYR A 65 -7.63 -0.92 -0.23
C TYR A 65 -6.11 -0.73 -0.27
N PHE A 66 -5.60 -0.22 -1.37
CA PHE A 66 -4.17 -0.01 -1.61
C PHE A 66 -3.87 1.48 -1.79
N GLU A 67 -2.74 1.94 -1.27
CA GLU A 67 -2.07 3.18 -1.71
C GLU A 67 -1.51 2.99 -3.14
N LEU A 68 -2.43 2.80 -4.08
CA LEU A 68 -2.20 2.74 -5.50
C LEU A 68 -3.22 3.67 -6.18
N PRO A 69 -2.84 4.30 -7.30
CA PRO A 69 -3.72 5.24 -7.98
C PRO A 69 -5.09 4.63 -8.30
N TYR A 70 -6.15 5.43 -8.15
CA TYR A 70 -7.53 4.99 -8.36
C TYR A 70 -7.78 4.38 -9.75
N THR A 71 -6.98 4.74 -10.77
CA THR A 71 -7.09 4.14 -12.11
C THR A 71 -6.87 2.64 -12.15
N LEU A 72 -6.12 2.08 -11.19
CA LEU A 72 -5.90 0.63 -11.11
C LEU A 72 -7.21 -0.15 -10.93
N ASN A 73 -8.27 0.51 -10.45
CA ASN A 73 -9.60 -0.06 -10.34
C ASN A 73 -10.17 -0.52 -11.69
N PHE A 74 -9.72 0.03 -12.82
CA PHE A 74 -10.08 -0.49 -14.14
C PHE A 74 -9.53 -1.91 -14.33
N ALA A 75 -8.27 -2.13 -13.98
CA ALA A 75 -7.63 -3.43 -14.10
C ALA A 75 -8.27 -4.44 -13.14
N PHE A 76 -8.58 -4.03 -11.90
CA PHE A 76 -9.32 -4.88 -10.96
C PHE A 76 -10.70 -5.26 -11.49
N HIS A 77 -11.41 -4.33 -12.12
CA HIS A 77 -12.69 -4.60 -12.75
C HIS A 77 -12.56 -5.62 -13.90
N LYS A 78 -11.55 -5.49 -14.78
CA LYS A 78 -11.30 -6.47 -15.85
C LYS A 78 -10.97 -7.86 -15.32
N ILE A 79 -10.18 -7.95 -14.25
CA ILE A 79 -9.92 -9.23 -13.58
C ILE A 79 -11.23 -9.83 -13.04
N LYS A 80 -12.03 -9.04 -12.31
CA LYS A 80 -13.26 -9.52 -11.67
C LYS A 80 -14.32 -9.98 -12.68
N GLU A 81 -14.59 -9.16 -13.69
CA GLU A 81 -15.70 -9.42 -14.63
C GLU A 81 -15.30 -10.36 -15.78
N GLN A 82 -14.01 -10.40 -16.15
CA GLN A 82 -13.56 -11.07 -17.39
C GLN A 82 -12.46 -12.10 -17.15
N GLY A 83 -11.89 -12.18 -15.94
CA GLY A 83 -10.70 -12.98 -15.67
C GLY A 83 -9.46 -12.49 -16.42
N ASP A 84 -9.47 -11.26 -16.95
CA ASP A 84 -8.39 -10.71 -17.76
C ASP A 84 -7.38 -9.94 -16.90
N THR A 85 -6.17 -10.49 -16.78
CA THR A 85 -5.05 -9.88 -16.06
C THR A 85 -4.18 -9.00 -16.96
N THR A 86 -4.43 -8.90 -18.27
CA THR A 86 -3.53 -8.23 -19.23
C THR A 86 -3.33 -6.76 -18.87
N VAL A 87 -4.41 -6.01 -18.66
CA VAL A 87 -4.35 -4.60 -18.26
C VAL A 87 -3.62 -4.43 -16.93
N PHE A 88 -3.80 -5.37 -16.00
CA PHE A 88 -3.11 -5.34 -14.71
C PHE A 88 -1.60 -5.50 -14.87
N TYR A 89 -1.12 -6.47 -15.64
CA TYR A 89 0.31 -6.65 -15.90
C TYR A 89 0.91 -5.44 -16.63
N GLU A 90 0.23 -4.95 -17.67
CA GLU A 90 0.68 -3.80 -18.44
C GLU A 90 0.70 -2.50 -17.62
N TRP A 91 -0.21 -2.33 -16.66
CA TRP A 91 -0.17 -1.19 -15.75
C TRP A 91 1.15 -1.15 -14.97
N PHE A 92 1.66 -2.31 -14.52
CA PHE A 92 2.97 -2.39 -13.86
C PHE A 92 4.13 -2.11 -14.83
N HIS A 93 4.00 -2.32 -16.14
CA HIS A 93 5.03 -1.89 -17.10
C HIS A 93 5.08 -0.36 -17.32
N HIS A 94 4.08 0.38 -16.84
CA HIS A 94 3.99 1.83 -17.02
C HIS A 94 4.31 2.62 -15.76
N LEU A 95 4.85 1.99 -14.70
CA LEU A 95 5.08 2.58 -13.37
C LEU A 95 5.95 3.84 -13.35
N TYR A 96 6.86 3.95 -14.32
CA TYR A 96 7.89 4.97 -14.36
C TYR A 96 7.67 5.93 -15.53
N GLN A 97 8.33 7.08 -15.49
CA GLN A 97 8.28 8.06 -16.57
C GLN A 97 8.91 7.51 -17.87
N SER A 98 9.88 6.60 -17.74
CA SER A 98 10.58 5.99 -18.87
C SER A 98 9.84 4.77 -19.44
N LYS A 99 9.76 4.70 -20.77
CA LYS A 99 9.02 3.66 -21.50
C LYS A 99 9.53 2.24 -21.28
N ASN A 100 10.85 2.06 -21.21
CA ASN A 100 11.48 0.74 -21.18
C ASN A 100 12.08 0.40 -19.82
N GLU A 101 11.71 1.14 -18.77
CA GLU A 101 12.19 0.85 -17.42
C GLU A 101 11.36 -0.28 -16.81
N PRO A 102 11.97 -1.45 -16.52
CA PRO A 102 11.24 -2.58 -15.99
C PRO A 102 10.83 -2.32 -14.52
N PRO A 103 9.73 -2.92 -14.04
CA PRO A 103 9.33 -2.86 -12.63
C PRO A 103 10.48 -3.27 -11.71
N SER A 104 10.74 -2.50 -10.66
CA SER A 104 11.66 -2.93 -9.60
C SER A 104 11.12 -4.14 -8.85
N TYR A 105 11.99 -4.84 -8.10
CA TYR A 105 11.56 -5.94 -7.22
C TYR A 105 10.44 -5.54 -6.26
N PHE A 106 10.45 -4.29 -5.77
CA PHE A 106 9.37 -3.75 -4.94
C PHE A 106 8.00 -3.87 -5.63
N TRP A 107 7.92 -3.47 -6.89
CA TRP A 107 6.66 -3.49 -7.63
C TRP A 107 6.27 -4.89 -8.08
N ILE A 108 7.26 -5.74 -8.37
CA ILE A 108 7.03 -7.17 -8.64
C ILE A 108 6.42 -7.84 -7.40
N ASP A 109 7.02 -7.67 -6.23
CA ASP A 109 6.55 -8.28 -4.99
C ASP A 109 5.16 -7.72 -4.59
N TYR A 110 4.89 -6.44 -4.83
CA TYR A 110 3.56 -5.84 -4.63
C TYR A 110 2.53 -6.50 -5.56
N ARG A 111 2.80 -6.57 -6.87
CA ARG A 111 1.91 -7.22 -7.85
C ARG A 111 1.62 -8.66 -7.45
N ASP A 112 2.65 -9.41 -7.09
CA ASP A 112 2.54 -10.83 -6.72
C ASP A 112 1.76 -11.00 -5.41
N MET A 113 1.84 -10.04 -4.48
CA MET A 113 0.99 -9.99 -3.29
C MET A 113 -0.49 -9.87 -3.65
N ILE A 114 -0.84 -8.96 -4.58
CA ILE A 114 -2.23 -8.76 -5.02
C ILE A 114 -2.77 -10.04 -5.69
N LEU A 115 -1.99 -10.65 -6.58
CA LEU A 115 -2.38 -11.89 -7.25
C LEU A 115 -2.58 -13.04 -6.24
N ALA A 116 -1.72 -13.14 -5.24
CA ALA A 116 -1.88 -14.13 -4.17
C ALA A 116 -3.14 -13.90 -3.32
N LEU A 117 -3.55 -12.65 -3.11
CA LEU A 117 -4.82 -12.33 -2.43
C LEU A 117 -6.02 -12.83 -3.25
N ILE A 118 -6.02 -12.60 -4.56
CA ILE A 118 -7.07 -13.07 -5.48
C ILE A 118 -7.13 -14.60 -5.46
N GLU A 119 -6.00 -15.27 -5.68
CA GLU A 119 -5.93 -16.74 -5.71
C GLU A 119 -6.40 -17.35 -4.38
N TYR A 120 -6.01 -16.76 -3.26
CA TYR A 120 -6.44 -17.22 -1.95
C TYR A 120 -7.95 -17.08 -1.77
N ALA A 121 -8.52 -15.93 -2.15
CA ALA A 121 -9.96 -15.68 -2.04
C ALA A 121 -10.78 -16.65 -2.89
N ASP A 122 -10.36 -16.88 -4.14
CA ASP A 122 -11.00 -17.84 -5.05
C ASP A 122 -10.98 -19.25 -4.46
N LYS A 123 -9.82 -19.68 -3.94
CA LYS A 123 -9.66 -21.00 -3.29
C LYS A 123 -10.52 -21.15 -2.04
N LYS A 124 -10.72 -20.06 -1.29
CA LYS A 124 -11.56 -20.03 -0.08
C LYS A 124 -13.05 -19.80 -0.39
N GLU A 125 -13.37 -19.55 -1.66
CA GLU A 125 -14.71 -19.23 -2.15
C GLU A 125 -15.33 -18.03 -1.41
N ILE A 126 -14.52 -17.00 -1.15
CA ILE A 126 -14.95 -15.72 -0.56
C ILE A 126 -14.92 -14.62 -1.63
N GLU A 127 -15.77 -13.61 -1.49
CA GLU A 127 -15.71 -12.45 -2.37
C GLU A 127 -14.58 -11.51 -1.91
N LEU A 128 -13.68 -11.14 -2.82
CA LEU A 128 -12.64 -10.16 -2.56
C LEU A 128 -12.88 -8.91 -3.42
N GLU A 129 -13.03 -7.77 -2.75
CA GLU A 129 -13.04 -6.46 -3.40
C GLU A 129 -11.66 -5.83 -3.28
N LEU A 130 -11.09 -5.42 -4.41
CA LEU A 130 -9.80 -4.76 -4.50
C LEU A 130 -9.98 -3.32 -4.95
N MET A 131 -9.27 -2.38 -4.32
CA MET A 131 -9.38 -0.97 -4.68
C MET A 131 -8.08 -0.19 -4.49
N GLY A 132 -7.63 0.50 -5.54
CA GLY A 132 -6.70 1.63 -5.42
C GLY A 132 -7.46 2.88 -4.98
N ILE A 133 -6.94 3.58 -3.97
CA ILE A 133 -7.60 4.77 -3.40
C ILE A 133 -6.78 6.05 -3.56
N ASP A 134 -5.57 5.97 -4.10
CA ASP A 134 -4.59 7.05 -4.13
C ASP A 134 -4.62 7.88 -5.43
N THR A 135 -3.83 8.95 -5.46
CA THR A 135 -3.69 9.88 -6.57
C THR A 135 -2.72 9.39 -7.66
N GLU A 136 -2.88 9.93 -8.87
CA GLU A 136 -1.97 9.82 -9.99
C GLU A 136 -0.74 10.72 -9.80
N LEU A 137 0.37 10.12 -9.37
CA LEU A 137 1.66 10.79 -9.28
C LEU A 137 2.55 10.60 -10.52
N GLU A 138 2.28 9.58 -11.35
CA GLU A 138 3.09 9.27 -12.54
C GLU A 138 2.23 9.23 -13.80
N PHE A 139 2.42 10.21 -14.67
CA PHE A 139 1.53 10.46 -15.81
C PHE A 139 1.64 9.43 -16.93
N ARG A 140 2.72 8.64 -17.00
CA ARG A 140 2.83 7.52 -17.94
C ARG A 140 1.77 6.45 -17.66
N ARG A 141 1.51 6.10 -16.39
CA ARG A 141 0.44 5.17 -16.00
C ARG A 141 -0.94 5.72 -16.34
N THR A 142 -1.16 6.99 -16.04
CA THR A 142 -2.41 7.67 -16.35
C THR A 142 -2.67 7.64 -17.86
N ALA A 143 -1.66 7.95 -18.68
CA ALA A 143 -1.76 7.86 -20.13
C ALA A 143 -2.09 6.44 -20.59
N PHE A 144 -1.45 5.42 -20.00
CA PHE A 144 -1.73 4.01 -20.34
C PHE A 144 -3.19 3.64 -20.07
N ILE A 145 -3.76 4.04 -18.93
CA ILE A 145 -5.17 3.75 -18.64
C ILE A 145 -6.10 4.52 -19.58
N LEU A 146 -5.81 5.78 -19.86
CA LEU A 146 -6.62 6.57 -20.80
C LEU A 146 -6.62 5.96 -22.21
N SER A 147 -5.52 5.35 -22.66
CA SER A 147 -5.49 4.67 -23.96
C SER A 147 -6.39 3.43 -24.02
N GLN A 148 -6.73 2.84 -22.87
CA GLN A 148 -7.68 1.71 -22.83
C GLN A 148 -9.12 2.15 -23.08
N PHE A 149 -9.43 3.43 -22.89
CA PHE A 149 -10.77 4.00 -23.11
C PHE A 149 -10.91 4.60 -24.52
N ASP A 150 -9.81 4.76 -25.24
CA ASP A 150 -9.80 5.23 -26.62
C ASP A 150 -10.12 4.08 -27.59
N SER A 151 -11.18 4.24 -28.39
CA SER A 151 -11.51 3.31 -29.48
C SER A 151 -10.76 3.60 -30.79
N LYS A 152 -10.07 4.74 -30.88
CA LYS A 152 -9.35 5.19 -32.08
C LYS A 152 -7.86 4.94 -31.90
N VAL A 153 -7.19 4.47 -32.94
CA VAL A 153 -5.72 4.35 -32.97
C VAL A 153 -5.11 5.68 -33.43
N GLY A 154 -3.95 6.04 -32.87
CA GLY A 154 -3.20 7.24 -33.22
C GLY A 154 -3.67 8.49 -32.48
N THR A 155 -4.18 8.34 -31.24
CA THR A 155 -4.63 9.48 -30.44
C THR A 155 -3.45 10.30 -29.90
N THR A 156 -3.78 11.43 -29.28
CA THR A 156 -2.79 12.22 -28.52
C THR A 156 -2.17 11.40 -27.40
N ILE A 157 -2.92 10.48 -26.78
CA ILE A 157 -2.41 9.59 -25.74
C ILE A 157 -1.46 8.54 -26.32
N ASP A 158 -1.77 7.95 -27.47
CA ASP A 158 -0.84 7.02 -28.14
C ASP A 158 0.49 7.70 -28.48
N SER A 159 0.41 8.96 -28.93
CA SER A 159 1.59 9.78 -29.21
C SER A 159 2.40 10.03 -27.94
N LEU A 160 1.73 10.31 -26.82
CA LEU A 160 2.37 10.52 -25.51
C LEU A 160 3.04 9.23 -25.01
N LEU A 161 2.37 8.08 -25.10
CA LEU A 161 2.91 6.77 -24.71
C LEU A 161 4.08 6.31 -25.59
N ASN A 162 4.17 6.80 -26.82
CA ASN A 162 5.29 6.53 -27.71
C ASN A 162 6.57 7.30 -27.38
N LEU A 163 6.49 8.33 -26.53
CA LEU A 163 7.68 8.99 -26.02
C LEU A 163 8.48 8.05 -25.11
N ASP A 164 9.81 8.15 -25.21
CA ASP A 164 10.73 7.45 -24.32
C ASP A 164 10.58 7.90 -22.87
N PHE A 165 10.09 9.13 -22.65
CA PHE A 165 9.92 9.76 -21.36
C PHE A 165 8.67 10.66 -21.33
N ILE A 166 7.86 10.55 -20.27
CA ILE A 166 6.71 11.41 -19.99
C ILE A 166 6.95 12.14 -18.67
N SER A 167 7.07 13.47 -18.72
CA SER A 167 7.29 14.31 -17.53
C SER A 167 6.04 14.44 -16.67
N ASN A 168 6.20 14.48 -15.35
CA ASN A 168 5.13 14.86 -14.41
C ASN A 168 5.02 16.39 -14.27
N ASP A 169 4.82 17.09 -15.38
CA ASP A 169 4.76 18.55 -15.42
C ASP A 169 3.37 19.10 -15.76
N ARG A 170 3.21 20.43 -15.61
CA ARG A 170 1.94 21.12 -15.89
C ARG A 170 1.49 20.95 -17.34
N LEU A 171 2.41 20.88 -18.30
CA LEU A 171 2.05 20.74 -19.71
C LEU A 171 1.42 19.38 -19.98
N THR A 172 2.06 18.32 -19.50
CA THR A 172 1.58 16.93 -19.61
C THR A 172 0.26 16.76 -18.86
N ARG A 173 0.15 17.34 -17.66
CA ARG A 173 -1.12 17.38 -16.91
C ARG A 173 -2.26 18.01 -17.71
N ASN A 174 -2.01 19.12 -18.40
CA ASN A 174 -3.02 19.77 -19.24
C ASN A 174 -3.41 18.89 -20.44
N ILE A 175 -2.46 18.19 -21.06
CA ILE A 175 -2.74 17.23 -22.14
C ILE A 175 -3.67 16.13 -21.63
N LEU A 176 -3.35 15.52 -20.49
CA LEU A 176 -4.16 14.47 -19.88
C LEU A 176 -5.56 14.97 -19.51
N ASN A 177 -5.67 16.13 -18.87
CA ASN A 177 -6.96 16.74 -18.50
C ASN A 177 -7.85 17.02 -19.71
N ASN A 178 -7.28 17.61 -20.76
CA ASN A 178 -8.02 17.87 -22.00
C ASN A 178 -8.48 16.57 -22.68
N HIS A 179 -7.71 15.49 -22.55
CA HIS A 179 -8.11 14.19 -23.08
C HIS A 179 -9.22 13.55 -22.25
N ILE A 180 -9.15 13.64 -20.92
CA ILE A 180 -10.24 13.21 -20.02
C ILE A 180 -11.54 13.93 -20.36
N ASP A 181 -11.50 15.25 -20.61
CA ASP A 181 -12.68 16.02 -20.99
C ASP A 181 -13.31 15.52 -22.30
N LYS A 182 -12.50 15.15 -23.29
CA LYS A 182 -12.99 14.54 -24.54
C LYS A 182 -13.62 13.16 -24.31
N LEU A 183 -13.03 12.32 -23.47
CA LEU A 183 -13.58 11.01 -23.14
C LEU A 183 -14.91 11.16 -22.38
N LEU A 184 -15.04 12.12 -21.47
CA LEU A 184 -16.30 12.35 -20.76
C LEU A 184 -17.48 12.73 -21.66
N GLU A 185 -17.25 13.11 -22.91
CA GLU A 185 -18.30 13.44 -23.90
C GLU A 185 -18.85 12.22 -24.67
N ILE A 186 -18.21 11.04 -24.55
CA ILE A 186 -18.65 9.82 -25.24
C ILE A 186 -19.33 8.82 -24.28
N PRO A 187 -20.18 7.91 -24.78
CA PRO A 187 -20.77 6.86 -23.96
C PRO A 187 -19.71 5.91 -23.40
N HIS A 188 -19.84 5.56 -22.11
CA HIS A 188 -18.88 4.77 -21.35
C HIS A 188 -19.58 3.79 -20.41
N GLU A 189 -18.89 2.72 -20.06
CA GLU A 189 -19.28 1.87 -18.92
C GLU A 189 -19.16 2.67 -17.60
N GLU A 190 -19.93 2.27 -16.58
CA GLU A 190 -19.98 2.99 -15.30
C GLU A 190 -18.60 3.10 -14.64
N ILE A 191 -17.78 2.04 -14.73
CA ILE A 191 -16.43 2.02 -14.19
C ILE A 191 -15.51 3.02 -14.89
N GLU A 192 -15.60 3.16 -16.21
CA GLU A 192 -14.78 4.10 -16.99
C GLU A 192 -15.16 5.54 -16.63
N LEU A 193 -16.45 5.84 -16.51
CA LEU A 193 -16.93 7.15 -16.05
C LEU A 193 -16.46 7.47 -14.63
N ALA A 194 -16.48 6.49 -13.73
CA ALA A 194 -15.99 6.66 -12.37
C ALA A 194 -14.50 7.02 -12.37
N ILE A 195 -13.69 6.34 -13.19
CA ILE A 195 -12.26 6.59 -13.31
C ILE A 195 -11.97 7.96 -13.90
N LEU A 196 -12.60 8.32 -15.02
CA LEU A 196 -12.43 9.62 -15.66
C LEU A 196 -12.75 10.79 -14.70
N ARG A 197 -13.85 10.68 -13.94
CA ARG A 197 -14.24 11.69 -12.95
C ARG A 197 -13.27 11.79 -11.78
N THR A 198 -12.77 10.66 -11.29
CA THR A 198 -11.78 10.64 -10.20
C THR A 198 -10.42 11.17 -10.68
N LEU A 199 -10.01 10.85 -11.90
CA LEU A 199 -8.78 11.35 -12.52
C LEU A 199 -8.72 12.88 -12.56
N LYS A 200 -9.80 13.57 -12.92
CA LYS A 200 -9.82 15.05 -12.92
C LYS A 200 -9.47 15.65 -11.55
N LYS A 201 -9.95 15.02 -10.48
CA LYS A 201 -9.65 15.48 -9.10
C LYS A 201 -8.23 15.12 -8.72
N SER A 202 -7.84 13.87 -9.02
CA SER A 202 -6.51 13.35 -8.71
C SER A 202 -5.39 14.18 -9.35
N LEU A 203 -5.51 14.56 -10.62
CA LEU A 203 -4.48 15.29 -11.35
C LEU A 203 -4.24 16.71 -10.81
N MET A 204 -5.15 17.23 -9.97
CA MET A 204 -5.00 18.53 -9.33
C MET A 204 -4.20 18.47 -8.03
N ILE A 205 -3.92 17.27 -7.52
CA ILE A 205 -3.16 17.04 -6.29
C ILE A 205 -1.71 16.73 -6.69
N ASP A 206 -0.82 17.69 -6.44
CA ASP A 206 0.58 17.67 -6.87
C ASP A 206 1.53 17.63 -5.67
N CYS A 207 1.24 16.71 -4.73
CA CYS A 207 1.99 16.52 -3.50
C CYS A 207 2.17 15.02 -3.25
N THR A 208 3.29 14.61 -2.67
CA THR A 208 3.48 13.21 -2.25
C THR A 208 2.96 12.97 -0.84
N ILE A 209 3.13 13.89 0.10
CA ILE A 209 2.62 13.74 1.47
C ILE A 209 1.99 15.06 1.89
N CYS A 210 0.68 15.18 1.75
CA CYS A 210 -0.07 16.37 2.18
C CYS A 210 -1.52 16.03 2.51
N VAL A 211 -2.19 16.96 3.21
CA VAL A 211 -3.59 16.80 3.64
C VAL A 211 -4.53 16.54 2.44
N ASP A 212 -4.31 17.19 1.30
CA ASP A 212 -5.17 17.01 0.13
C ASP A 212 -5.12 15.58 -0.44
N ARG A 213 -3.92 14.95 -0.46
CA ARG A 213 -3.75 13.55 -0.89
C ARG A 213 -4.44 12.59 0.09
N ASP A 214 -4.26 12.80 1.39
CA ASP A 214 -4.86 11.92 2.41
C ASP A 214 -6.38 12.08 2.49
N LEU A 215 -6.90 13.30 2.31
CA LEU A 215 -8.34 13.55 2.15
C LEU A 215 -8.89 12.88 0.89
N PHE A 216 -8.15 12.91 -0.21
CA PHE A 216 -8.54 12.23 -1.45
C PHE A 216 -8.58 10.72 -1.26
N MET A 217 -7.55 10.12 -0.65
CA MET A 217 -7.53 8.70 -0.29
C MET A 217 -8.69 8.33 0.62
N LEU A 218 -8.92 9.12 1.67
CA LEU A 218 -10.01 8.87 2.62
C LEU A 218 -11.37 8.95 1.93
N SER A 219 -11.58 9.95 1.07
CA SER A 219 -12.82 10.11 0.31
C SER A 219 -13.10 8.89 -0.60
N ASN A 220 -12.06 8.38 -1.28
CA ASN A 220 -12.20 7.19 -2.12
C ASN A 220 -12.48 5.92 -1.30
N PHE A 221 -11.81 5.74 -0.16
CA PHE A 221 -12.10 4.66 0.78
C PHE A 221 -13.54 4.74 1.30
N MET A 222 -13.97 5.92 1.75
CA MET A 222 -15.31 6.13 2.31
C MET A 222 -16.42 5.91 1.29
N LYS A 223 -16.18 6.21 0.02
CA LYS A 223 -17.15 5.99 -1.06
C LYS A 223 -17.44 4.50 -1.31
N SER A 224 -16.47 3.63 -1.04
CA SER A 224 -16.55 2.18 -1.27
C SER A 224 -16.55 1.35 0.00
N TYR A 225 -16.50 1.98 1.16
CA TYR A 225 -16.64 1.31 2.44
C TYR A 225 -18.07 0.82 2.62
N ASP A 226 -18.22 -0.48 2.83
CA ASP A 226 -19.48 -1.13 3.14
C ASP A 226 -19.42 -1.72 4.56
N SER A 227 -20.18 -1.12 5.49
CA SER A 227 -20.21 -1.56 6.89
C SER A 227 -20.72 -2.98 7.11
N THR A 228 -21.32 -3.62 6.11
CA THR A 228 -21.76 -5.02 6.17
C THR A 228 -20.63 -6.00 5.86
N VAL A 229 -19.52 -5.53 5.29
CA VAL A 229 -18.33 -6.34 5.01
C VAL A 229 -17.61 -6.65 6.33
N PRO A 230 -17.36 -7.93 6.67
CA PRO A 230 -16.75 -8.30 7.94
C PRO A 230 -15.29 -7.86 8.12
N LEU A 231 -14.53 -7.67 7.05
CA LEU A 231 -13.10 -7.35 7.12
C LEU A 231 -12.70 -6.34 6.04
N HIS A 232 -12.02 -5.27 6.46
CA HIS A 232 -11.41 -4.27 5.59
C HIS A 232 -9.91 -4.20 5.87
N PHE A 233 -9.09 -4.31 4.83
CA PHE A 233 -7.65 -4.13 4.91
C PHE A 233 -7.26 -2.89 4.12
N ILE A 234 -6.45 -2.02 4.69
CA ILE A 234 -5.99 -0.79 4.05
C ILE A 234 -4.47 -0.77 4.15
N SER A 235 -3.76 -0.91 3.04
CA SER A 235 -2.29 -0.91 2.99
C SER A 235 -1.76 0.44 2.50
N LEU A 236 -1.15 1.20 3.41
CA LEU A 236 -0.56 2.51 3.14
C LEU A 236 0.90 2.57 3.62
N GLY A 237 1.65 3.53 3.12
CA GLY A 237 2.91 3.97 3.69
C GLY A 237 2.68 4.39 5.14
N LEU A 238 3.66 4.11 5.99
CA LEU A 238 3.55 4.35 7.43
C LEU A 238 3.16 5.80 7.75
N ASP A 239 3.60 6.75 6.92
CA ASP A 239 3.37 8.17 7.11
C ASP A 239 1.87 8.57 7.08
N HIS A 240 1.03 7.72 6.51
CA HIS A 240 -0.42 7.92 6.40
C HIS A 240 -1.20 7.34 7.57
N ILE A 241 -0.59 6.51 8.43
CA ILE A 241 -1.35 5.77 9.46
C ILE A 241 -1.01 6.16 10.89
N VAL A 242 0.05 6.94 11.09
CA VAL A 242 0.47 7.39 12.42
C VAL A 242 0.05 8.83 12.66
N SER A 243 -0.16 9.15 13.94
CA SER A 243 -0.90 10.33 14.37
C SER A 243 -0.11 11.64 14.26
N LYS A 244 1.22 11.56 14.31
CA LYS A 244 2.09 12.74 14.24
C LYS A 244 3.35 12.44 13.46
N HIS A 245 3.60 13.24 12.44
CA HIS A 245 4.91 13.34 11.81
C HIS A 245 5.55 14.68 12.16
N ASP A 246 6.77 14.62 12.67
CA ASP A 246 7.64 15.77 12.72
C ASP A 246 8.62 15.74 11.55
N PHE A 247 8.27 16.44 10.46
CA PHE A 247 9.14 16.60 9.30
C PHE A 247 10.20 17.69 9.49
N SER A 248 10.26 18.38 10.65
CA SER A 248 11.24 19.45 10.89
C SER A 248 12.69 18.94 10.88
N ASN A 249 12.89 17.65 11.20
CA ASN A 249 14.19 16.98 11.16
C ASN A 249 14.40 16.13 9.89
N ALA A 250 13.49 16.21 8.91
CA ALA A 250 13.65 15.45 7.69
C ALA A 250 14.93 15.90 6.94
N SER A 251 15.56 14.95 6.23
CA SER A 251 16.83 15.22 5.54
C SER A 251 16.74 16.44 4.61
N SER A 252 17.85 17.13 4.36
CA SER A 252 17.91 18.27 3.43
C SER A 252 17.34 17.92 2.04
N LEU A 253 17.52 16.68 1.58
CA LEU A 253 16.96 16.17 0.34
C LEU A 253 15.42 16.02 0.41
N PHE A 254 14.90 15.48 1.51
CA PHE A 254 13.45 15.38 1.73
C PHE A 254 12.82 16.76 1.85
N THR A 255 13.41 17.65 2.65
CA THR A 255 12.91 19.02 2.82
C THR A 255 13.04 19.85 1.55
N THR A 256 14.02 19.62 0.68
CA THR A 256 14.11 20.32 -0.61
C THR A 256 13.05 19.83 -1.60
N LYS A 257 12.67 18.55 -1.52
CA LYS A 257 11.65 17.94 -2.39
C LYS A 257 10.21 18.15 -1.90
N TYR A 258 9.99 18.25 -0.59
CA TYR A 258 8.65 18.18 0.05
C TYR A 258 8.36 19.32 1.05
N LYS A 259 9.15 20.41 1.06
CA LYS A 259 9.09 21.48 2.10
C LYS A 259 7.71 22.08 2.33
N MET A 260 6.91 22.23 1.27
CA MET A 260 5.60 22.89 1.36
C MET A 260 4.46 21.90 1.61
N ASP A 261 4.67 20.62 1.33
CA ASP A 261 3.63 19.59 1.36
C ASP A 261 3.25 19.18 2.80
N THR A 262 4.16 19.40 3.75
CA THR A 262 4.08 18.84 5.12
C THR A 262 3.61 19.81 6.20
N ILE A 263 3.33 21.08 5.87
CA ILE A 263 2.88 22.09 6.84
C ILE A 263 1.44 21.78 7.27
N SER A 264 1.22 21.60 8.58
CA SER A 264 -0.09 21.22 9.16
C SER A 264 -0.64 19.88 8.66
N TYR A 265 0.25 18.97 8.24
CA TYR A 265 -0.13 17.64 7.78
C TYR A 265 -0.94 16.87 8.83
N GLN A 266 -2.03 16.26 8.35
CA GLN A 266 -2.85 15.30 9.07
C GLN A 266 -2.86 14.02 8.24
N SER A 267 -2.52 12.90 8.87
CA SER A 267 -2.48 11.62 8.20
C SER A 267 -3.89 11.09 7.91
N PHE A 268 -4.00 10.15 6.97
CA PHE A 268 -5.23 9.44 6.64
C PHE A 268 -5.94 8.91 7.89
N TYR A 269 -5.20 8.34 8.85
CA TYR A 269 -5.79 7.92 10.14
C TYR A 269 -6.32 9.10 10.96
N GLU A 270 -5.59 10.22 11.04
CA GLU A 270 -6.07 11.38 11.82
C GLU A 270 -7.31 12.03 11.24
N LEU A 271 -7.47 11.97 9.91
CA LEU A 271 -8.64 12.46 9.19
C LEU A 271 -9.88 11.57 9.38
N MET A 272 -9.74 10.33 9.84
CA MET A 272 -10.89 9.48 10.19
C MET A 272 -11.68 10.05 11.37
N ASP A 273 -13.00 9.87 11.32
CA ASP A 273 -13.84 10.17 12.47
C ASP A 273 -13.61 9.18 13.63
N LYS A 274 -14.24 9.48 14.77
CA LYS A 274 -14.09 8.68 15.99
C LYS A 274 -14.61 7.25 15.82
N ASP A 275 -15.72 7.05 15.10
CA ASP A 275 -16.36 5.76 14.94
C ASP A 275 -15.48 4.81 14.10
N PHE A 276 -14.82 5.33 13.07
CA PHE A 276 -13.83 4.59 12.29
C PHE A 276 -12.57 4.28 13.10
N LYS A 277 -12.06 5.26 13.86
CA LYS A 277 -10.89 5.04 14.73
C LYS A 277 -11.12 3.91 15.74
N GLU A 278 -12.32 3.81 16.33
CA GLU A 278 -12.67 2.74 17.29
C GLU A 278 -12.72 1.34 16.64
N LYS A 279 -13.05 1.26 15.34
CA LYS A 279 -13.06 0.01 14.56
C LYS A 279 -11.71 -0.33 13.93
N THR A 280 -10.73 0.56 14.04
CA THR A 280 -9.46 0.45 13.34
C THR A 280 -8.37 -0.17 14.22
N TRP A 281 -7.66 -1.13 13.66
CA TRP A 281 -6.40 -1.67 14.15
C TRP A 281 -5.25 -1.16 13.27
N ARG A 282 -4.33 -0.39 13.85
CA ARG A 282 -3.13 0.09 13.17
C ARG A 282 -1.96 -0.89 13.33
N VAL A 283 -1.48 -1.43 12.21
CA VAL A 283 -0.41 -2.43 12.16
C VAL A 283 0.80 -1.81 11.47
N GLY A 284 1.94 -1.69 12.16
CA GLY A 284 3.19 -1.20 11.57
C GLY A 284 4.15 -2.31 11.17
N ILE A 285 4.68 -2.26 9.95
CA ILE A 285 5.76 -3.15 9.48
C ILE A 285 7.00 -2.30 9.19
N LEU A 286 8.04 -2.45 10.04
CA LEU A 286 9.20 -1.58 10.09
C LEU A 286 10.52 -2.37 10.07
N ALA A 287 11.63 -1.68 9.80
CA ALA A 287 12.97 -2.19 10.00
C ALA A 287 13.84 -1.16 10.72
N LEU A 288 14.68 -1.60 11.66
CA LEU A 288 15.59 -0.71 12.41
C LEU A 288 16.77 -0.22 11.57
N ASN A 289 17.19 -1.04 10.60
CA ASN A 289 18.33 -0.78 9.74
C ASN A 289 18.01 -1.09 8.28
N HIS A 290 18.59 -0.32 7.36
CA HIS A 290 18.54 -0.58 5.92
C HIS A 290 19.93 -1.01 5.44
N LYS A 291 20.04 -2.16 4.80
CA LYS A 291 21.28 -2.59 4.14
C LYS A 291 21.55 -1.71 2.91
N LEU A 292 22.71 -1.06 2.86
CA LEU A 292 23.07 -0.24 1.71
C LEU A 292 23.44 -1.13 0.51
N LYS A 293 22.99 -0.73 -0.69
CA LYS A 293 23.30 -1.40 -1.97
C LYS A 293 24.80 -1.71 -2.07
N TYR A 294 25.14 -2.97 -2.39
CA TYR A 294 26.50 -3.47 -2.62
C TYR A 294 27.48 -3.42 -1.44
N ALA A 295 27.02 -3.19 -0.21
CA ALA A 295 27.84 -3.21 0.99
C ALA A 295 27.32 -4.20 2.06
N ASN A 296 28.21 -4.66 2.94
CA ASN A 296 27.82 -5.28 4.22
C ASN A 296 27.56 -4.23 5.31
N ILE A 297 27.35 -2.98 4.91
CA ILE A 297 27.09 -1.85 5.80
C ILE A 297 25.59 -1.61 5.83
N SER A 298 25.03 -1.52 7.03
CA SER A 298 23.65 -1.11 7.26
C SER A 298 23.62 0.29 7.87
N LYS A 299 22.62 1.08 7.48
CA LYS A 299 22.36 2.40 8.08
C LYS A 299 21.14 2.30 9.00
N PRO A 300 21.19 2.85 10.22
CA PRO A 300 20.01 3.02 11.06
C PRO A 300 18.93 3.82 10.34
N VAL A 301 17.69 3.34 10.41
CA VAL A 301 16.51 4.08 9.96
C VAL A 301 16.13 5.06 11.07
N ASP A 302 15.80 6.29 10.69
CA ASP A 302 15.28 7.28 11.64
C ASP A 302 13.80 6.97 11.93
N LEU A 303 13.50 6.62 13.18
CA LEU A 303 12.16 6.27 13.66
C LEU A 303 11.70 7.22 14.78
N LYS A 304 12.35 8.38 14.94
CA LYS A 304 12.04 9.35 16.00
C LYS A 304 10.61 9.89 15.96
N THR A 305 9.96 9.82 14.80
CA THR A 305 8.55 10.18 14.63
C THR A 305 7.59 9.17 15.27
N LEU A 306 8.05 7.93 15.53
CA LEU A 306 7.24 6.82 16.00
C LEU A 306 7.53 6.44 17.44
N MET A 307 8.82 6.39 17.80
CA MET A 307 9.30 5.92 19.09
C MET A 307 10.46 6.77 19.58
N ASP A 308 10.60 6.86 20.89
CA ASP A 308 11.75 7.52 21.51
C ASP A 308 12.99 6.62 21.56
N GLU A 309 14.11 7.17 22.04
CA GLU A 309 15.39 6.47 22.13
C GLU A 309 15.34 5.28 23.10
N MET A 310 14.59 5.38 24.19
CA MET A 310 14.48 4.30 25.18
C MET A 310 13.65 3.14 24.63
N GLU A 311 12.55 3.43 23.95
CA GLU A 311 11.75 2.45 23.23
C GLU A 311 12.57 1.75 22.14
N ARG A 312 13.40 2.50 21.41
CA ARG A 312 14.31 1.94 20.40
C ARG A 312 15.32 0.98 21.04
N ILE A 313 16.00 1.38 22.11
CA ILE A 313 16.98 0.53 22.82
C ILE A 313 16.30 -0.75 23.29
N TYR A 314 15.11 -0.64 23.89
CA TYR A 314 14.35 -1.81 24.33
C TYR A 314 14.07 -2.79 23.17
N ILE A 315 13.64 -2.29 22.01
CA ILE A 315 13.42 -3.14 20.82
C ILE A 315 14.74 -3.75 20.32
N GLU A 316 15.83 -2.99 20.30
CA GLU A 316 17.16 -3.48 19.91
C GLU A 316 17.62 -4.64 20.82
N GLU A 317 17.36 -4.55 22.12
CA GLU A 317 17.61 -5.63 23.09
C GLU A 317 16.78 -6.89 22.79
N GLN A 318 15.50 -6.75 22.41
CA GLN A 318 14.66 -7.90 22.02
C GLN A 318 15.14 -8.58 20.72
N LEU A 319 15.85 -7.83 19.87
CA LEU A 319 16.41 -8.25 18.58
C LEU A 319 17.88 -8.68 18.65
N LEU A 320 18.47 -8.83 19.84
CA LEU A 320 19.85 -9.32 19.97
C LEU A 320 19.98 -10.72 19.36
N ASP A 321 19.11 -11.63 19.78
CA ASP A 321 19.11 -13.05 19.37
C ASP A 321 18.02 -13.39 18.33
N ASN A 322 17.25 -12.40 17.87
CA ASN A 322 16.15 -12.58 16.92
C ASN A 322 16.27 -11.60 15.75
N ASP A 323 15.87 -12.01 14.55
CA ASP A 323 15.82 -11.12 13.38
C ASP A 323 14.54 -10.29 13.31
N ILE A 324 13.50 -10.70 14.04
CA ILE A 324 12.17 -10.07 13.98
C ILE A 324 11.57 -9.99 15.38
N TYR A 325 11.02 -8.84 15.71
CA TYR A 325 10.26 -8.56 16.94
C TYR A 325 8.82 -8.27 16.57
N ARG A 326 7.88 -8.92 17.27
CA ARG A 326 6.43 -8.76 17.06
C ARG A 326 5.76 -8.48 18.39
N ALA A 327 4.92 -7.46 18.46
CA ALA A 327 4.26 -7.10 19.71
C ALA A 327 2.93 -6.38 19.53
N ASN A 328 1.96 -6.74 20.39
CA ASN A 328 0.82 -5.89 20.71
C ASN A 328 1.27 -4.79 21.67
N LEU A 329 1.22 -3.55 21.20
CA LEU A 329 1.85 -2.41 21.88
C LEU A 329 1.09 -2.00 23.14
N SER A 330 -0.23 -2.16 23.16
CA SER A 330 -1.06 -1.86 24.34
C SER A 330 -0.71 -2.70 25.57
N LYS A 331 -0.10 -3.89 25.35
CA LYS A 331 0.30 -4.82 26.41
C LYS A 331 1.75 -4.61 26.87
N ASN A 332 2.51 -3.73 26.22
CA ASN A 332 3.92 -3.51 26.51
C ASN A 332 4.18 -2.13 27.11
N LYS A 333 4.41 -2.08 28.43
CA LYS A 333 4.68 -0.83 29.16
C LYS A 333 5.96 -0.13 28.72
N ALA A 334 6.92 -0.86 28.14
CA ALA A 334 8.15 -0.29 27.63
C ALA A 334 7.95 0.45 26.30
N LEU A 335 6.77 0.36 25.67
CA LEU A 335 6.45 0.91 24.35
C LEU A 335 5.27 1.90 24.40
N ILE A 336 5.17 2.70 25.45
CA ILE A 336 4.01 3.54 25.76
C ILE A 336 3.81 4.74 24.81
N ASN A 337 4.88 5.25 24.19
CA ASN A 337 4.78 6.31 23.19
C ASN A 337 4.46 5.71 21.83
N LEU A 338 5.10 4.60 21.48
CA LEU A 338 4.81 3.84 20.27
C LEU A 338 3.35 3.33 20.24
N SER A 339 2.80 2.91 21.38
CA SER A 339 1.40 2.47 21.49
C SER A 339 0.37 3.57 21.22
N LYS A 340 0.78 4.84 21.21
CA LYS A 340 -0.10 5.95 20.79
C LYS A 340 -0.21 6.03 19.27
N GLN A 341 0.81 5.56 18.55
CA GLN A 341 0.92 5.63 17.09
C GLN A 341 0.40 4.38 16.40
N LEU A 342 0.57 3.21 17.02
CA LEU A 342 0.25 1.91 16.45
C LEU A 342 -0.36 1.00 17.51
N ASP A 343 -1.17 0.01 17.09
CA ASP A 343 -1.73 -1.01 17.98
C ASP A 343 -0.87 -2.28 18.00
N TYR A 344 -0.29 -2.65 16.86
CA TYR A 344 0.58 -3.81 16.70
C TYR A 344 1.77 -3.49 15.80
N ILE A 345 2.89 -4.16 16.03
CA ILE A 345 4.11 -3.93 15.27
C ILE A 345 4.82 -5.23 14.89
N ILE A 346 5.46 -5.18 13.72
CA ILE A 346 6.43 -6.16 13.22
C ILE A 346 7.70 -5.36 12.88
N ILE A 347 8.78 -5.60 13.62
CA ILE A 347 10.05 -4.90 13.43
C ILE A 347 11.13 -5.88 13.04
N TYR A 348 11.71 -5.67 11.86
CA TYR A 348 12.88 -6.36 11.37
C TYR A 348 14.16 -5.70 11.88
N LYS A 349 15.15 -6.52 12.27
CA LYS A 349 16.48 -6.01 12.62
C LYS A 349 17.14 -5.28 11.46
N THR A 350 17.00 -5.81 10.25
CA THR A 350 17.53 -5.24 9.00
C THR A 350 16.58 -5.54 7.85
N SER A 351 16.34 -4.55 6.99
CA SER A 351 15.67 -4.77 5.70
C SER A 351 16.65 -5.29 4.65
N HIS A 352 16.20 -6.29 3.88
CA HIS A 352 16.96 -6.94 2.81
C HIS A 352 16.59 -6.49 1.39
N TYR A 353 15.85 -5.40 1.18
CA TYR A 353 15.68 -4.86 -0.18
C TYR A 353 17.05 -4.49 -0.74
N LYS A 354 17.39 -5.06 -1.90
CA LYS A 354 18.62 -4.78 -2.63
C LYS A 354 18.40 -3.79 -3.74
#